data_AF-A0A1G5GC01-F1
#
_entry.id   AF-A0A1G5GC01-F1
#
_cell.length_a   1.000
_cell.length_b   1.000
_cell.length_c   1.000
_cell.angle_alpha   90.00
_cell.angle_beta   90.00
_cell.angle_gamma   90.00
#
_symmetry.space_group_name_H-M   'P 1'
#
loop_
_entity.id
_entity.type
_entity.pdbx_description
1 polymer ?
#
loop_
_entity_poly.entity_id
_entity_poly.type
_entity_poly.pdbx_seq_one_letter_code
_entity_poly.pdbx_strand_id
1 'polypeptide(L)'
;MSVESKYKKKNMDIQQQIKKEMENAKNGKSTKDYTQLRNILEELEKMMNNKCLPLNYPRIIVDSWDFTDELGLGLLELAEIYKRWK
;
A
#
# COMPACT_ATOMS: atom_id res chain seq x y z
N MET A 1 -4.70 -18.74 -11.26
CA MET A 1 -5.10 -17.82 -10.16
C MET A 1 -5.84 -16.63 -10.74
N SER A 2 -7.06 -16.35 -10.28
CA SER A 2 -7.82 -15.17 -10.67
C SER A 2 -7.10 -13.89 -10.23
N VAL A 3 -7.25 -12.80 -10.99
CA VAL A 3 -6.66 -11.47 -10.68
C VAL A 3 -7.09 -11.03 -9.28
N GLU A 4 -8.32 -11.33 -8.88
CA GLU A 4 -8.83 -11.06 -7.54
C GLU A 4 -8.03 -11.76 -6.43
N SER A 5 -7.75 -13.06 -6.60
CA SER A 5 -7.03 -13.84 -5.59
C SER A 5 -5.57 -13.35 -5.46
N LYS A 6 -4.97 -12.94 -6.58
CA LYS A 6 -3.64 -12.31 -6.59
C LYS A 6 -3.65 -10.97 -5.87
N TYR A 7 -4.62 -10.12 -6.16
CA TYR A 7 -4.80 -8.83 -5.49
C TYR A 7 -4.97 -9.01 -3.98
N LYS A 8 -5.92 -9.85 -3.54
CA LYS A 8 -6.17 -10.09 -2.11
C LYS A 8 -4.92 -10.58 -1.37
N LYS A 9 -4.17 -11.50 -1.98
CA LYS A 9 -2.93 -12.01 -1.37
C LYS A 9 -1.86 -10.91 -1.25
N LYS A 10 -1.63 -10.15 -2.33
CA LYS A 10 -0.65 -9.05 -2.34
C LYS A 10 -1.07 -7.91 -1.40
N ASN A 11 -2.36 -7.60 -1.32
CA ASN A 11 -2.91 -6.60 -0.41
C ASN A 11 -2.62 -6.95 1.05
N MET A 12 -2.88 -8.20 1.46
CA MET A 12 -2.57 -8.66 2.82
C MET A 12 -1.07 -8.57 3.15
N ASP A 13 -0.20 -8.93 2.20
CA ASP A 13 1.25 -8.85 2.36
C ASP A 13 1.71 -7.39 2.56
N ILE A 14 1.27 -6.48 1.69
CA ILE A 14 1.56 -5.04 1.78
C ILE A 14 1.05 -4.45 3.10
N GLN A 15 -0.16 -4.81 3.53
CA GLN A 15 -0.70 -4.35 4.82
C GLN A 15 0.18 -4.80 6.00
N GLN A 16 0.73 -6.02 5.97
CA GLN A 16 1.67 -6.47 7.00
C GLN A 16 2.98 -5.68 6.95
N GLN A 17 3.50 -5.39 5.76
CA GLN A 17 4.71 -4.58 5.63
C GLN A 17 4.49 -3.14 6.12
N ILE A 18 3.35 -2.51 5.79
CA ILE A 18 3.00 -1.18 6.28
C ILE A 18 2.93 -1.16 7.81
N LYS A 19 2.32 -2.19 8.43
CA LYS A 19 2.26 -2.27 9.91
C LYS A 19 3.65 -2.35 10.53
N LYS A 20 4.54 -3.16 9.97
CA LYS A 20 5.95 -3.23 10.41
C LYS A 20 6.66 -1.89 10.23
N GLU A 21 6.42 -1.21 9.11
CA GLU A 21 7.01 0.09 8.84
C GLU A 21 6.48 1.18 9.78
N MET A 22 5.20 1.12 10.15
CA MET A 22 4.61 1.98 11.18
C MET A 22 5.24 1.74 12.56
N GLU A 23 5.53 0.49 12.92
CA GLU A 23 6.28 0.17 14.14
C GLU A 23 7.71 0.68 14.08
N ASN A 24 8.38 0.56 12.93
CA ASN A 24 9.73 1.10 12.72
C ASN A 24 9.73 2.63 12.82
N ALA A 25 8.76 3.31 12.21
CA ALA A 25 8.58 4.76 12.28
C ALA A 25 8.33 5.21 13.73
N LYS A 26 7.48 4.49 14.48
CA LYS A 26 7.23 4.74 15.91
C LYS A 26 8.50 4.57 16.77
N ASN A 27 9.36 3.62 16.40
CA ASN A 27 10.64 3.37 17.06
C ASN A 27 11.77 4.29 16.55
N GLY A 28 11.49 5.27 15.68
CA GLY A 28 12.48 6.19 15.12
C GLY A 28 13.47 5.55 14.14
N LYS A 29 13.18 4.33 13.65
CA LYS A 29 14.01 3.58 12.70
C LYS A 29 13.63 3.81 11.23
N SER A 30 12.51 4.49 10.99
CA SER A 30 12.06 4.85 9.64
C SER A 30 11.84 6.36 9.57
N THR A 31 12.22 6.95 8.44
CA THR A 31 11.98 8.34 8.07
C THR A 31 10.59 8.56 7.48
N LYS A 32 9.82 7.50 7.25
CA LYS A 32 8.49 7.58 6.65
C LYS A 32 7.46 8.13 7.62
N ASP A 33 6.56 8.96 7.10
CA ASP A 33 5.51 9.57 7.90
C ASP A 33 4.44 8.54 8.31
N TYR A 34 4.20 8.47 9.62
CA TYR A 34 3.22 7.55 10.20
C TYR A 34 1.79 7.81 9.71
N THR A 35 1.43 9.07 9.47
CA THR A 35 0.09 9.47 9.01
C THR A 35 -0.13 9.04 7.57
N GLN A 36 0.90 9.18 6.72
CA GLN A 36 0.89 8.63 5.36
C GLN A 36 0.68 7.12 5.38
N LEU A 37 1.50 6.39 6.14
CA LEU A 37 1.39 4.92 6.27
C LEU A 37 0.00 4.48 6.75
N ARG A 38 -0.55 5.18 7.74
CA ARG A 38 -1.90 4.91 8.25
C ARG A 38 -2.99 5.15 7.20
N ASN A 39 -2.93 6.27 6.48
CA ASN A 39 -3.90 6.59 5.43
C ASN A 39 -3.89 5.53 4.32
N ILE A 40 -2.70 5.07 3.93
CA ILE A 40 -2.55 3.99 2.94
C ILE A 40 -3.19 2.71 3.46
N LEU A 41 -2.91 2.32 4.71
CA LEU A 41 -3.48 1.12 5.33
C LEU A 41 -5.02 1.13 5.33
N GLU A 42 -5.63 2.24 5.76
CA GLU A 42 -7.08 2.40 5.78
C GLU A 42 -7.69 2.34 4.37
N GLU A 43 -7.01 2.89 3.37
CA GLU A 43 -7.44 2.81 1.96
C GLU A 43 -7.40 1.35 1.45
N LEU A 44 -6.31 0.62 1.74
CA LEU A 44 -6.15 -0.79 1.38
C LEU A 44 -7.19 -1.71 2.03
N GLU A 45 -7.55 -1.45 3.29
CA GLU A 45 -8.62 -2.21 3.98
C GLU A 45 -9.99 -1.98 3.34
N LYS A 46 -10.31 -0.73 2.98
CA LYS A 46 -11.58 -0.41 2.30
C LYS A 46 -11.68 -1.06 0.91
N MET A 47 -10.57 -1.11 0.18
CA MET A 47 -10.52 -1.67 -1.17
C MET A 47 -10.53 -3.20 -1.22
N MET A 48 -10.32 -3.87 -0.09
CA MET A 48 -10.44 -5.33 -0.02
C MET A 48 -11.88 -5.80 -0.32
N ASN A 49 -12.87 -4.97 0.03
CA ASN A 49 -14.29 -5.25 -0.16
C ASN A 49 -14.94 -4.42 -1.29
N ASN A 50 -14.29 -3.35 -1.75
CA ASN A 50 -14.85 -2.42 -2.74
C ASN A 50 -13.94 -2.26 -3.98
N LYS A 51 -14.42 -2.76 -5.13
CA LYS A 51 -13.74 -2.74 -6.44
C LYS A 51 -13.74 -1.38 -7.16
N CYS A 52 -14.42 -0.37 -6.63
CA CYS A 52 -14.70 0.87 -7.36
C CYS A 52 -14.10 2.13 -6.75
N LEU A 53 -13.25 2.00 -5.71
CA LEU A 53 -12.66 3.16 -5.05
C LEU A 53 -11.43 3.65 -5.83
N PRO A 54 -11.23 4.98 -5.94
CA PRO A 54 -10.01 5.53 -6.51
C PRO A 54 -8.83 5.30 -5.56
N LEU A 55 -7.66 5.02 -6.14
CA LEU A 55 -6.38 4.88 -5.44
C LEU A 55 -5.76 6.27 -5.25
N ASN A 56 -5.59 6.73 -4.02
CA ASN A 56 -4.91 8.00 -3.73
C ASN A 56 -3.47 7.79 -3.27
N TYR A 57 -3.16 6.64 -2.67
CA TYR A 57 -1.80 6.32 -2.22
C TYR A 57 -0.70 6.35 -3.30
N PRO A 58 -0.93 6.07 -4.61
CA PRO A 58 0.15 6.10 -5.59
C PRO A 58 0.78 7.48 -5.73
N ARG A 59 -0.02 8.54 -5.56
CA ARG A 59 0.47 9.92 -5.62
C ARG A 59 1.33 10.26 -4.39
N ILE A 60 0.95 9.78 -3.21
CA ILE A 60 1.70 9.97 -1.97
C ILE A 60 3.09 9.35 -2.09
N ILE A 61 3.18 8.14 -2.66
CA ILE A 61 4.46 7.44 -2.83
C ILE A 61 5.37 8.20 -3.79
N VAL A 62 4.86 8.58 -4.96
CA VAL A 62 5.66 9.30 -5.97
C VAL A 62 6.13 10.68 -5.47
N ASP A 63 5.32 11.34 -4.65
CA ASP A 63 5.60 12.70 -4.17
C ASP A 63 6.50 12.71 -2.91
N SER A 64 6.35 11.72 -2.03
CA SER A 64 6.98 11.73 -0.70
C SER A 64 8.03 10.65 -0.48
N TRP A 65 8.09 9.59 -1.30
CA TRP A 65 8.95 8.43 -1.03
C TRP A 65 10.02 8.26 -2.12
N ASP A 66 11.15 7.69 -1.74
CA ASP A 66 12.21 7.33 -2.68
C ASP A 66 11.76 6.18 -3.59
N PHE A 67 12.10 6.28 -4.88
CA PHE A 67 11.80 5.25 -5.88
C PHE A 67 12.53 3.91 -5.63
N THR A 68 13.48 3.89 -4.69
CA THR A 68 14.17 2.68 -4.24
C THR A 68 13.47 2.00 -3.07
N ASP A 69 12.38 2.57 -2.56
CA ASP A 69 11.67 2.02 -1.41
C ASP A 69 10.90 0.76 -1.79
N GLU A 70 11.25 -0.36 -1.17
CA GLU A 70 10.64 -1.67 -1.46
C GLU A 70 9.12 -1.67 -1.20
N LEU A 71 8.67 -0.93 -0.17
CA LEU A 71 7.26 -0.82 0.15
C LEU A 71 6.52 0.05 -0.88
N GLY A 72 7.13 1.17 -1.29
CA GLY A 72 6.64 2.03 -2.35
C GLY A 72 6.46 1.28 -3.68
N LEU A 73 7.47 0.51 -4.09
CA LEU A 73 7.41 -0.34 -5.28
C LEU A 73 6.32 -1.41 -5.17
N GLY A 74 6.20 -2.06 -4.00
CA GLY A 74 5.16 -3.04 -3.73
C GLY A 74 3.74 -2.47 -3.83
N LEU A 75 3.54 -1.24 -3.34
CA LEU A 75 2.28 -0.51 -3.45
C LEU A 75 1.94 -0.13 -4.89
N LEU A 76 2.94 0.30 -5.68
CA LEU A 76 2.75 0.60 -7.10
C LEU A 76 2.36 -0.65 -7.89
N GLU A 77 3.00 -1.79 -7.63
CA GLU A 77 2.62 -3.07 -8.25
C GLU A 77 1.18 -3.46 -7.86
N LEU A 78 0.80 -3.28 -6.58
CA LEU A 78 -0.56 -3.52 -6.11
C LEU A 78 -1.59 -2.64 -6.83
N ALA A 79 -1.26 -1.36 -7.06
CA ALA A 79 -2.08 -0.43 -7.81
C ALA A 79 -2.29 -0.87 -9.27
N GLU A 80 -1.25 -1.39 -9.92
CA GLU A 80 -1.37 -1.96 -11.26
C GLU A 80 -2.27 -3.20 -11.30
N ILE A 81 -2.15 -4.08 -10.29
CA ILE A 81 -3.03 -5.25 -10.18
C ILE A 81 -4.48 -4.81 -9.96
N TYR A 82 -4.72 -3.80 -9.11
CA TYR A 82 -6.07 -3.26 -8.88
C TYR A 82 -6.67 -2.66 -10.16
N LYS A 83 -5.89 -1.93 -10.95
CA LYS A 83 -6.32 -1.41 -12.26
C LYS A 83 -6.74 -2.51 -13.24
N ARG A 84 -6.11 -3.68 -13.17
CA ARG A 84 -6.47 -4.86 -13.98
C ARG A 84 -7.64 -5.66 -13.41
N TRP A 85 -7.96 -5.43 -12.13
CA TRP A 85 -9.08 -6.06 -11.44
C TRP A 85 -10.39 -5.29 -11.61
N LYS A 86 -10.29 -3.97 -11.74
CA LYS A 86 -11.38 -3.06 -12.14
C LYS A 86 -11.74 -3.26 -13.61
#